data_AF-A0A451AHK8-F1
#
_entry.id   AF-A0A451AHK8-F1
#
_cell.length_a   1.000
_cell.length_b   1.000
_cell.length_c   1.000
_cell.angle_alpha   90.00
_cell.angle_beta   90.00
_cell.angle_gamma   90.00
#
_symmetry.space_group_name_H-M   'P 1'
#
loop_
_entity.id
_entity.type
_entity.pdbx_description
1 polymer ?
#
loop_
_entity_poly.entity_id
_entity_poly.type
_entity_poly.pdbx_seq_one_letter_code
_entity_poly.pdbx_strand_id
1 'polypeptide(L)'
;MSYQYENHKRALVIGAGSGRDIASAILIAEELREQGIEFDIAGFLTPFAVHTFAGEMEHPVNRLELPSKKYLFGAQEISGFYFEPELPGLFEEFSIDVGNIYLLSLHYGTERLRQDLAQLIEKNNYDLILAVDIGGDILTTKQLLPELLNPIVDLACLEVLATCDTDIDMHLIEIAPGADGEFGPDNLRILLNRHKVLRQERIDRNSNGYRRYRTLNEEIGVRTSSQSNTFRLIDEINGSEIKGPIQQKIMKYFGKLDRVEKCSFDITLDAELMRSIYYYDLREVYERNGLTYRFDNVLDSHKKIRQLGALSTEVDLTYLPTETPDNAKRAFTATLGEQLPPDVRTELIVNSLIFVKATENVERILVSEQDRELVEKYIKVGVEIDYI
;
A
#
# COMPACT_ATOMS: atom_id res chain seq x y z
N MET A 1 1.28 12.10 28.92
CA MET A 1 2.54 12.78 28.56
C MET A 1 2.71 12.55 27.09
N SER A 2 2.51 13.58 26.27
CA SER A 2 2.75 13.49 24.82
C SER A 2 4.24 13.21 24.61
N TYR A 3 4.56 12.29 23.71
CA TYR A 3 5.89 12.26 23.10
C TYR A 3 5.97 13.51 22.24
N GLN A 4 6.99 14.33 22.43
CA GLN A 4 7.04 15.64 21.79
C GLN A 4 8.14 15.65 20.74
N TYR A 5 7.77 16.06 19.54
CA TYR A 5 8.70 16.33 18.45
C TYR A 5 9.31 17.74 18.61
N GLU A 6 9.52 18.19 19.85
CA GLU A 6 9.82 19.57 20.25
C GLU A 6 11.08 20.18 19.60
N ASN A 7 12.00 19.34 19.12
CA ASN A 7 13.22 19.77 18.46
C ASN A 7 13.13 19.80 16.93
N HIS A 8 12.03 19.35 16.35
CA HIS A 8 11.81 19.32 14.91
C HIS A 8 11.08 20.57 14.45
N LYS A 9 11.34 20.98 13.21
CA LYS A 9 10.71 22.15 12.59
C LYS A 9 9.91 21.79 11.36
N ARG A 10 10.33 20.75 10.63
CA ARG A 10 9.71 20.40 9.35
C ARG A 10 9.69 18.90 9.12
N ALA A 11 8.50 18.34 9.03
CA ALA A 11 8.28 16.92 8.83
C ALA A 11 7.82 16.58 7.40
N LEU A 12 8.12 15.35 6.97
CA LEU A 12 7.45 14.69 5.87
C LEU A 12 6.62 13.52 6.42
N VAL A 13 5.30 13.60 6.31
CA VAL A 13 4.38 12.55 6.78
C VAL A 13 3.97 11.67 5.60
N ILE A 14 4.32 10.40 5.63
CA ILE A 14 4.18 9.47 4.49
C ILE A 14 3.14 8.43 4.84
N GLY A 15 2.03 8.34 4.08
CA GLY A 15 1.18 7.16 4.10
C GLY A 15 1.97 5.97 3.56
N ALA A 16 2.23 4.97 4.40
CA ALA A 16 3.23 3.93 4.15
C ALA A 16 2.74 2.84 3.20
N GLY A 17 1.44 2.54 3.20
CA GLY A 17 0.80 1.69 2.21
C GLY A 17 0.24 2.49 1.02
N SER A 18 -0.54 1.80 0.18
CA SER A 18 -1.08 2.36 -1.05
C SER A 18 -2.54 2.77 -0.92
N GLY A 19 -3.05 3.51 -1.92
CA GLY A 19 -4.47 3.86 -1.95
C GLY A 19 -4.82 4.84 -0.84
N ARG A 20 -5.57 4.40 0.19
CA ARG A 20 -6.16 5.28 1.21
C ARG A 20 -5.22 5.67 2.34
N ASP A 21 -4.03 5.09 2.44
CA ASP A 21 -3.15 5.34 3.59
C ASP A 21 -2.55 6.74 3.59
N ILE A 22 -2.46 7.42 2.44
CA ILE A 22 -2.16 8.86 2.41
C ILE A 22 -3.19 9.69 3.17
N ALA A 23 -4.46 9.25 3.26
CA ALA A 23 -5.46 9.92 4.08
C ALA A 23 -5.19 9.71 5.59
N SER A 24 -4.57 8.59 5.98
CA SER A 24 -4.21 8.31 7.37
C SER A 24 -3.16 9.28 7.92
N ALA A 25 -2.29 9.82 7.06
CA ALA A 25 -1.31 10.85 7.42
C ALA A 25 -1.98 12.06 8.10
N ILE A 26 -3.25 12.35 7.80
CA ILE A 26 -4.03 13.43 8.43
C ILE A 26 -4.25 13.23 9.93
N LEU A 27 -4.27 11.98 10.41
CA LEU A 27 -4.38 11.69 11.84
C LEU A 27 -3.20 12.26 12.62
N ILE A 28 -2.01 12.27 12.00
CA ILE A 28 -0.75 12.73 12.61
C ILE A 28 -0.47 14.20 12.28
N ALA A 29 -0.89 14.67 11.11
CA ALA A 29 -0.72 16.05 10.65
C ALA A 29 -1.25 17.09 11.65
N GLU A 30 -2.39 16.84 12.29
CA GLU A 30 -2.94 17.78 13.28
C GLU A 30 -2.08 17.87 14.54
N GLU A 31 -1.51 16.75 15.01
CA GLU A 31 -0.61 16.73 16.17
C GLU A 31 0.67 17.54 15.89
N LEU A 32 1.20 17.46 14.67
CA LEU A 32 2.34 18.29 14.24
C LEU A 32 1.98 19.77 14.22
N ARG A 33 0.79 20.11 13.72
CA ARG A 33 0.33 21.52 13.68
C ARG A 33 0.18 22.11 15.07
N GLU A 34 -0.35 21.35 16.02
CA GLU A 34 -0.46 21.78 17.43
C GLU A 34 0.91 22.03 18.07
N GLN A 35 1.96 21.36 17.60
CA GLN A 35 3.35 21.56 18.02
C GLN A 35 4.07 22.67 17.23
N GLY A 36 3.42 23.30 16.25
CA GLY A 36 4.01 24.33 15.41
C GLY A 36 5.04 23.79 14.42
N ILE A 37 4.97 22.50 14.10
CA ILE A 37 5.85 21.83 13.12
C ILE A 37 5.21 21.96 11.74
N GLU A 38 5.95 22.50 10.80
CA GLU A 38 5.53 22.53 9.40
C GLU A 38 5.59 21.12 8.82
N PHE A 39 4.67 20.76 7.92
CA PHE A 39 4.71 19.45 7.31
C PHE A 39 4.23 19.45 5.87
N ASP A 40 4.85 18.56 5.09
CA ASP A 40 4.37 18.12 3.79
C ASP A 40 3.85 16.67 3.94
N ILE A 41 2.99 16.24 3.02
CA ILE A 41 2.44 14.87 3.01
C ILE A 41 2.99 14.13 1.80
N ALA A 42 3.26 12.84 1.96
CA ALA A 42 3.46 11.94 0.84
C ALA A 42 2.62 10.67 0.95
N GLY A 43 2.50 9.94 -0.15
CA GLY A 43 1.96 8.59 -0.16
C GLY A 43 2.42 7.83 -1.40
N PHE A 44 2.30 6.51 -1.35
CA PHE A 44 2.69 5.67 -2.47
C PHE A 44 1.58 5.56 -3.51
N LEU A 45 1.98 5.68 -4.77
CA LEU A 45 1.11 5.39 -5.91
C LEU A 45 0.82 3.90 -5.98
N THR A 46 -0.36 3.54 -6.49
CA THR A 46 -0.64 2.14 -6.81
C THR A 46 0.39 1.65 -7.85
N PRO A 47 1.24 0.68 -7.52
CA PRO A 47 2.40 0.31 -8.34
C PRO A 47 2.05 -0.40 -9.66
N PHE A 48 0.76 -0.54 -9.96
CA PHE A 48 0.25 -1.26 -11.13
C PHE A 48 -0.54 -0.34 -12.07
N ALA A 49 -0.51 0.95 -11.77
CA ALA A 49 -1.15 1.99 -12.54
C ALA A 49 -0.11 3.04 -12.92
N VAL A 50 -0.24 3.59 -14.12
CA VAL A 50 0.57 4.72 -14.58
C VAL A 50 -0.13 6.01 -14.20
N HIS A 51 0.64 6.98 -13.75
CA HIS A 51 0.15 8.31 -13.44
C HIS A 51 0.80 9.36 -14.34
N THR A 52 0.06 10.45 -14.56
CA THR A 52 0.63 11.68 -15.10
C THR A 52 0.33 12.85 -14.16
N PHE A 53 1.26 13.80 -14.11
CA PHE A 53 1.17 15.01 -13.29
C PHE A 53 1.53 16.20 -14.16
N ALA A 54 0.67 17.22 -14.18
CA ALA A 54 0.78 18.36 -15.10
C ALA A 54 0.98 17.97 -16.59
N GLY A 55 0.49 16.78 -16.99
CA GLY A 55 0.66 16.24 -18.35
C GLY A 55 1.98 15.51 -18.61
N GLU A 56 2.89 15.44 -17.63
CA GLU A 56 4.12 14.66 -17.69
C GLU A 56 3.93 13.28 -17.05
N MET A 57 4.70 12.31 -17.52
CA MET A 57 4.69 10.96 -16.94
C MET A 57 5.28 10.99 -15.53
N GLU A 58 4.76 10.13 -14.65
CA GLU A 58 5.27 10.01 -13.29
C GLU A 58 6.79 9.74 -13.23
N HIS A 59 7.44 10.30 -12.23
CA HIS A 59 8.82 10.07 -11.81
C HIS A 59 8.86 9.27 -10.49
N PRO A 60 10.03 8.89 -9.93
CA PRO A 60 10.07 8.25 -8.63
C PRO A 60 9.43 9.11 -7.52
N VAL A 61 9.72 10.41 -7.50
CA VAL A 61 9.09 11.38 -6.60
C VAL A 61 8.32 12.42 -7.41
N ASN A 62 7.02 12.53 -7.18
CA ASN A 62 6.14 13.45 -7.90
C ASN A 62 5.58 14.47 -6.94
N ARG A 63 5.66 15.76 -7.25
CA ARG A 63 4.81 16.74 -6.58
C ARG A 63 3.44 16.69 -7.25
N LEU A 64 2.38 16.63 -6.45
CA LEU A 64 1.03 16.56 -6.98
C LEU A 64 0.65 17.91 -7.60
N GLU A 65 0.57 17.94 -8.93
CA GLU A 65 0.21 19.11 -9.72
C GLU A 65 -0.90 18.76 -10.71
N LEU A 66 -1.89 19.65 -10.85
CA LEU A 66 -3.02 19.46 -11.75
C LEU A 66 -2.70 19.93 -13.17
N PRO A 67 -3.21 19.25 -14.22
CA PRO A 67 -4.05 18.05 -14.15
C PRO A 67 -3.22 16.80 -13.85
N SER A 68 -3.75 15.94 -12.97
CA SER A 68 -3.18 14.63 -12.68
C SER A 68 -4.14 13.52 -13.11
N LYS A 69 -3.61 12.43 -13.66
CA LYS A 69 -4.40 11.31 -14.18
C LYS A 69 -3.80 9.97 -13.78
N LYS A 70 -4.64 8.93 -13.81
CA LYS A 70 -4.28 7.54 -13.54
C LYS A 70 -4.78 6.62 -14.66
N TYR A 71 -3.97 5.65 -15.04
CA TYR A 71 -4.24 4.70 -16.12
C TYR A 71 -3.88 3.29 -15.64
N LEU A 72 -4.74 2.30 -15.87
CA LEU A 72 -4.31 0.90 -15.75
C LEU A 72 -3.63 0.46 -17.04
N PHE A 73 -2.58 -0.35 -16.91
CA PHE A 73 -1.90 -0.94 -18.05
C PHE A 73 -2.87 -1.82 -18.85
N GLY A 74 -3.26 -1.35 -20.04
CA GLY A 74 -4.16 -2.07 -20.96
C GLY A 74 -5.61 -1.58 -21.00
N ALA A 75 -6.00 -0.59 -20.20
CA ALA A 75 -7.33 0.02 -20.26
C ALA A 75 -7.28 1.48 -20.75
N GLN A 76 -8.45 2.03 -21.14
CA GLN A 76 -8.64 3.48 -21.26
C GLN A 76 -8.47 4.15 -19.88
N GLU A 77 -8.26 5.47 -19.86
CA GLU A 77 -8.22 6.29 -18.63
C GLU A 77 -9.31 5.84 -17.64
N ILE A 78 -8.92 5.55 -16.40
CA ILE A 78 -9.89 5.16 -15.37
C ILE A 78 -10.25 6.42 -14.60
N SER A 79 -11.44 6.94 -14.87
CA SER A 79 -12.07 7.92 -14.01
C SER A 79 -12.90 7.22 -12.92
N GLY A 80 -12.84 7.72 -11.70
CA GLY A 80 -13.84 7.44 -10.67
C GLY A 80 -13.56 6.32 -9.65
N PHE A 81 -12.40 5.66 -9.64
CA PHE A 81 -12.07 4.65 -8.61
C PHE A 81 -10.93 5.04 -7.67
N TYR A 82 -10.17 6.06 -8.01
CA TYR A 82 -8.92 6.42 -7.36
C TYR A 82 -8.88 7.91 -7.09
N PHE A 83 -8.50 8.29 -5.87
CA PHE A 83 -8.69 9.64 -5.33
C PHE A 83 -7.38 10.42 -5.21
N GLU A 84 -6.22 9.81 -5.47
CA GLU A 84 -4.92 10.46 -5.40
C GLU A 84 -4.89 11.75 -6.25
N PRO A 85 -5.45 11.79 -7.48
CA PRO A 85 -5.60 13.02 -8.26
C PRO A 85 -6.53 14.08 -7.66
N GLU A 86 -7.49 13.68 -6.82
CA GLU A 86 -8.53 14.54 -6.24
C GLU A 86 -8.12 15.13 -4.88
N LEU A 87 -7.06 14.58 -4.26
CA LEU A 87 -6.57 14.99 -2.94
C LEU A 87 -6.40 16.50 -2.74
N PRO A 88 -5.82 17.28 -3.67
CA PRO A 88 -5.65 18.71 -3.49
C PRO A 88 -6.99 19.42 -3.34
N GLY A 89 -7.97 19.05 -4.18
CA GLY A 89 -9.32 19.61 -4.14
C GLY A 89 -10.05 19.22 -2.85
N LEU A 90 -9.89 17.98 -2.38
CA LEU A 90 -10.45 17.53 -1.11
C LEU A 90 -9.84 18.30 0.07
N PHE A 91 -8.52 18.49 0.09
CA PHE A 91 -7.85 19.22 1.17
C PHE A 91 -8.25 20.69 1.20
N GLU A 92 -8.35 21.34 0.04
CA GLU A 92 -8.86 22.71 -0.06
C GLU A 92 -10.31 22.81 0.44
N GLU A 93 -11.19 21.93 -0.05
CA GLU A 93 -12.62 21.92 0.28
C GLU A 93 -12.87 21.73 1.78
N PHE A 94 -12.12 20.85 2.42
CA PHE A 94 -12.24 20.59 3.86
C PHE A 94 -11.31 21.43 4.73
N SER A 95 -10.66 22.45 4.14
CA SER A 95 -9.73 23.34 4.84
C SER A 95 -8.67 22.57 5.63
N ILE A 96 -8.15 21.49 5.05
CA ILE A 96 -7.05 20.69 5.57
C ILE A 96 -5.76 21.35 5.05
N ASP A 97 -5.20 22.21 5.89
CA ASP A 97 -3.97 22.94 5.58
C ASP A 97 -2.78 21.98 5.67
N VAL A 98 -2.25 21.62 4.51
CA VAL A 98 -1.05 20.82 4.34
C VAL A 98 -0.11 21.60 3.42
N GLY A 99 1.19 21.38 3.54
CA GLY A 99 2.14 21.96 2.61
C GLY A 99 2.05 21.32 1.22
N ASN A 100 3.18 20.83 0.72
CA ASN A 100 3.21 20.09 -0.53
C ASN A 100 2.66 18.66 -0.33
N ILE A 101 2.06 18.13 -1.39
CA ILE A 101 1.67 16.72 -1.48
C ILE A 101 2.61 16.05 -2.48
N TYR A 102 3.25 14.96 -2.06
CA TYR A 102 4.13 14.16 -2.88
C TYR A 102 3.56 12.76 -3.11
N LEU A 103 3.78 12.20 -4.29
CA LEU A 103 3.37 10.86 -4.65
C LEU A 103 4.58 10.05 -5.11
N LEU A 104 4.81 8.92 -4.43
CA LEU A 104 6.00 8.10 -4.57
C LEU A 104 5.71 6.91 -5.50
N SER A 105 6.46 6.78 -6.59
CA SER A 105 6.32 5.69 -7.56
C SER A 105 7.33 4.57 -7.33
N LEU A 106 6.84 3.34 -7.32
CA LEU A 106 7.65 2.12 -7.30
C LEU A 106 8.02 1.61 -8.70
N HIS A 107 7.53 2.23 -9.77
CA HIS A 107 7.79 1.80 -11.16
C HIS A 107 9.27 1.74 -11.51
N TYR A 108 10.06 2.62 -10.90
CA TYR A 108 11.47 2.83 -11.20
C TYR A 108 12.42 2.08 -10.24
N GLY A 109 11.86 1.21 -9.40
CA GLY A 109 12.61 0.46 -8.40
C GLY A 109 12.89 1.25 -7.12
N THR A 110 13.22 0.53 -6.05
CA THR A 110 13.41 1.13 -4.73
C THR A 110 14.65 2.00 -4.65
N GLU A 111 15.72 1.66 -5.37
CA GLU A 111 16.98 2.41 -5.31
C GLU A 111 16.86 3.81 -5.92
N ARG A 112 16.17 3.95 -7.07
CA ARG A 112 15.94 5.28 -7.67
C ARG A 112 15.03 6.13 -6.80
N LEU A 113 13.95 5.53 -6.26
CA LEU A 113 13.06 6.22 -5.34
C LEU A 113 13.82 6.70 -4.09
N ARG A 114 14.67 5.86 -3.50
CA ARG A 114 15.52 6.22 -2.36
C ARG A 114 16.43 7.41 -2.65
N GLN A 115 17.07 7.43 -3.81
CA GLN A 115 17.95 8.53 -4.23
C GLN A 115 17.19 9.85 -4.42
N ASP A 116 16.04 9.81 -5.09
CA ASP A 116 15.21 11.00 -5.34
C ASP A 116 14.55 11.50 -4.05
N LEU A 117 14.16 10.59 -3.16
CA LEU A 117 13.62 10.94 -1.85
C LEU A 117 14.67 11.60 -0.96
N ALA A 118 15.92 11.12 -0.97
CA ALA A 118 17.03 11.78 -0.27
C ALA A 118 17.23 13.22 -0.75
N GLN A 119 17.18 13.45 -2.06
CA GLN A 119 17.25 14.80 -2.64
C GLN A 119 16.06 15.68 -2.23
N LEU A 120 14.85 15.11 -2.18
CA LEU A 120 13.66 15.82 -1.69
C LEU A 120 13.84 16.25 -0.24
N ILE A 121 14.33 15.35 0.61
CA ILE A 121 14.57 15.59 2.04
C ILE A 121 15.54 16.74 2.24
N GLU A 122 16.68 16.69 1.56
CA GLU A 122 17.69 17.76 1.64
C GLU A 122 17.15 19.09 1.12
N LYS A 123 16.52 19.10 -0.07
CA LYS A 123 16.00 20.30 -0.71
C LYS A 123 14.97 21.03 0.15
N ASN A 124 14.09 20.29 0.82
CA ASN A 124 13.04 20.85 1.64
C ASN A 124 13.43 21.01 3.11
N ASN A 125 14.64 20.61 3.51
CA ASN A 125 15.14 20.65 4.89
C ASN A 125 14.20 19.94 5.88
N TYR A 126 13.68 18.75 5.53
CA TYR A 126 12.97 17.95 6.53
C TYR A 126 13.96 17.49 7.59
N ASP A 127 13.56 17.58 8.85
CA ASP A 127 14.30 17.08 10.01
C ASP A 127 13.57 15.93 10.72
N LEU A 128 12.45 15.47 10.17
CA LEU A 128 11.63 14.37 10.67
C LEU A 128 10.88 13.66 9.53
N ILE A 129 10.88 12.33 9.54
CA ILE A 129 9.97 11.51 8.73
C ILE A 129 9.05 10.71 9.63
N LEU A 130 7.77 10.74 9.33
CA LEU A 130 6.75 9.91 9.97
C LEU A 130 6.08 9.04 8.90
N ALA A 131 6.40 7.75 8.86
CA ALA A 131 5.68 6.77 8.04
C ALA A 131 4.44 6.31 8.81
N VAL A 132 3.26 6.41 8.21
CA VAL A 132 1.98 6.11 8.84
C VAL A 132 1.33 4.94 8.10
N ASP A 133 1.13 3.84 8.81
CA ASP A 133 0.46 2.65 8.32
C ASP A 133 -0.86 2.40 9.07
N ILE A 134 -1.80 1.71 8.41
CA ILE A 134 -3.04 1.23 9.04
C ILE A 134 -3.19 -0.27 8.79
N GLY A 135 -3.04 -1.07 9.84
CA GLY A 135 -3.38 -2.49 9.81
C GLY A 135 -2.27 -3.37 10.36
N GLY A 136 -1.02 -2.96 10.19
CA GLY A 136 0.14 -3.60 10.81
C GLY A 136 0.75 -4.69 9.95
N ASP A 137 0.34 -4.79 8.69
CA ASP A 137 0.99 -5.60 7.65
C ASP A 137 2.40 -5.08 7.33
N ILE A 138 2.68 -3.79 7.52
CA ILE A 138 4.04 -3.26 7.43
C ILE A 138 5.01 -3.88 8.44
N LEU A 139 4.51 -4.34 9.61
CA LEU A 139 5.32 -4.99 10.64
C LEU A 139 5.63 -6.46 10.33
N THR A 140 5.20 -6.96 9.17
CA THR A 140 5.31 -8.37 8.82
C THR A 140 6.74 -8.92 8.82
N THR A 141 6.81 -10.24 8.95
CA THR A 141 8.05 -11.01 8.89
C THR A 141 7.94 -12.07 7.80
N LYS A 142 9.07 -12.63 7.36
CA LYS A 142 9.07 -13.68 6.32
C LYS A 142 8.09 -14.81 6.60
N GLN A 143 7.95 -15.18 7.87
CA GLN A 143 7.10 -16.29 8.32
C GLN A 143 5.60 -16.00 8.12
N LEU A 144 5.20 -14.73 8.15
CA LEU A 144 3.79 -14.30 8.07
C LEU A 144 3.41 -13.72 6.71
N LEU A 145 4.36 -13.54 5.78
CA LEU A 145 4.09 -13.12 4.40
C LEU A 145 3.01 -13.95 3.67
N PRO A 146 2.90 -15.28 3.87
CA PRO A 146 1.83 -16.05 3.23
C PRO A 146 0.41 -15.63 3.62
N GLU A 147 0.22 -14.93 4.75
CA GLU A 147 -1.09 -14.46 5.22
C GLU A 147 -1.51 -13.14 4.57
N LEU A 148 -0.56 -12.39 4.00
CA LEU A 148 -0.80 -11.05 3.47
C LEU A 148 -1.36 -11.07 2.05
N LEU A 149 -2.19 -10.08 1.74
CA LEU A 149 -2.69 -9.88 0.39
C LEU A 149 -1.76 -9.09 -0.50
N ASN A 150 -1.19 -7.98 -0.03
CA ASN A 150 -0.38 -7.12 -0.87
C ASN A 150 0.68 -6.34 -0.08
N PRO A 151 1.74 -7.01 0.37
CA PRO A 151 2.81 -6.38 1.16
C PRO A 151 3.79 -5.54 0.32
N ILE A 152 3.54 -5.35 -0.98
CA ILE A 152 4.55 -4.77 -1.89
C ILE A 152 4.89 -3.33 -1.48
N VAL A 153 3.88 -2.52 -1.17
CA VAL A 153 4.09 -1.10 -0.88
C VAL A 153 4.68 -0.92 0.51
N ASP A 154 4.21 -1.68 1.49
CA ASP A 154 4.63 -1.56 2.89
C ASP A 154 6.10 -1.98 3.06
N LEU A 155 6.48 -3.11 2.44
CA LEU A 155 7.87 -3.57 2.45
C LEU A 155 8.78 -2.64 1.65
N ALA A 156 8.30 -2.09 0.53
CA ALA A 156 9.07 -1.13 -0.25
C ALA A 156 9.25 0.19 0.50
N CYS A 157 8.23 0.67 1.20
CA CYS A 157 8.28 1.84 2.05
C CYS A 157 9.34 1.67 3.14
N LEU A 158 9.29 0.57 3.90
CA LEU A 158 10.31 0.27 4.92
C LEU A 158 11.71 0.21 4.32
N GLU A 159 11.90 -0.49 3.20
CA GLU A 159 13.20 -0.60 2.54
C GLU A 159 13.74 0.78 2.13
N VAL A 160 12.91 1.58 1.44
CA VAL A 160 13.31 2.90 0.92
C VAL A 160 13.65 3.86 2.05
N LEU A 161 12.81 3.94 3.08
CA LEU A 161 13.02 4.87 4.19
C LEU A 161 14.18 4.45 5.07
N ALA A 162 14.25 3.18 5.48
CA ALA A 162 15.28 2.71 6.39
C ALA A 162 16.69 2.78 5.78
N THR A 163 16.80 2.64 4.46
CA THR A 163 18.08 2.70 3.74
C THR A 163 18.37 4.06 3.10
N CYS A 164 17.49 5.04 3.29
CA CYS A 164 17.71 6.42 2.86
C CYS A 164 18.93 7.00 3.59
N ASP A 165 19.88 7.54 2.82
CA ASP A 165 21.17 8.03 3.33
C ASP A 165 21.01 9.44 3.91
N THR A 166 20.51 9.51 5.14
CA THR A 166 20.24 10.75 5.87
C THR A 166 20.33 10.51 7.37
N ASP A 167 20.68 11.53 8.14
CA ASP A 167 20.80 11.43 9.61
C ASP A 167 19.53 11.90 10.35
N ILE A 168 18.43 12.13 9.64
CA ILE A 168 17.19 12.60 10.24
C ILE A 168 16.46 11.50 11.03
N ASP A 169 15.66 11.92 12.00
CA ASP A 169 14.82 11.01 12.78
C ASP A 169 13.68 10.46 11.91
N MET A 170 13.46 9.15 12.01
CA MET A 170 12.44 8.44 11.25
C MET A 170 11.62 7.54 12.18
N HIS A 171 10.32 7.76 12.20
CA HIS A 171 9.40 6.92 12.97
C HIS A 171 8.40 6.22 12.06
N LEU A 172 8.07 4.99 12.44
CA LEU A 172 6.91 4.27 11.93
C LEU A 172 5.77 4.42 12.94
N ILE A 173 4.59 4.79 12.45
CA ILE A 173 3.37 4.97 13.22
C ILE A 173 2.35 3.97 12.69
N GLU A 174 2.01 3.01 13.53
CA GLU A 174 1.05 1.97 13.24
C GLU A 174 -0.30 2.31 13.87
N ILE A 175 -1.34 2.47 13.05
CA ILE A 175 -2.67 2.88 13.48
C ILE A 175 -3.64 1.70 13.38
N ALA A 176 -4.32 1.42 14.49
CA ALA A 176 -5.36 0.41 14.57
C ALA A 176 -4.95 -0.99 14.03
N PRO A 177 -3.87 -1.62 14.52
CA PRO A 177 -3.43 -2.92 14.05
C PRO A 177 -4.58 -3.95 13.98
N GLY A 178 -4.68 -4.63 12.83
CA GLY A 178 -5.70 -5.61 12.47
C GLY A 178 -6.94 -5.04 11.78
N ALA A 179 -7.03 -3.73 11.54
CA ALA A 179 -8.19 -3.11 10.90
C ALA A 179 -8.41 -3.56 9.45
N ASP A 180 -7.35 -3.95 8.75
CA ASP A 180 -7.33 -4.53 7.41
C ASP A 180 -7.86 -5.98 7.37
N GLY A 181 -7.82 -6.67 8.50
CA GLY A 181 -8.20 -8.07 8.68
C GLY A 181 -7.26 -9.06 8.03
N GLU A 182 -5.98 -8.73 7.85
CA GLU A 182 -5.00 -9.65 7.26
C GLU A 182 -4.41 -10.61 8.29
N PHE A 183 -4.22 -10.13 9.53
CA PHE A 183 -3.67 -10.94 10.62
C PHE A 183 -4.68 -11.24 11.72
N GLY A 184 -4.55 -12.45 12.28
CA GLY A 184 -5.20 -12.80 13.53
C GLY A 184 -4.60 -12.06 14.74
N PRO A 185 -5.33 -11.92 15.86
CA PRO A 185 -4.90 -11.14 17.02
C PRO A 185 -3.62 -11.65 17.68
N ASP A 186 -3.35 -12.95 17.61
CA ASP A 186 -2.13 -13.55 18.18
C ASP A 186 -0.90 -13.19 17.34
N ASN A 187 -1.01 -13.27 16.01
CA ASN A 187 0.05 -12.87 15.08
C ASN A 187 0.35 -11.37 15.22
N LEU A 188 -0.66 -10.51 15.29
CA LEU A 188 -0.48 -9.08 15.54
C LEU A 188 0.28 -8.81 16.84
N ARG A 189 -0.05 -9.50 17.94
CA ARG A 189 0.68 -9.35 19.20
C ARG A 189 2.13 -9.78 19.08
N ILE A 190 2.42 -10.84 18.34
CA ILE A 190 3.79 -11.28 18.09
C ILE A 190 4.56 -10.18 17.35
N LEU A 191 3.97 -9.61 16.30
CA LEU A 191 4.57 -8.51 15.54
C LEU A 191 4.80 -7.28 16.41
N LEU A 192 3.76 -6.77 17.09
CA LEU A 192 3.85 -5.57 17.92
C LEU A 192 4.89 -5.72 19.05
N ASN A 193 4.96 -6.89 19.70
CA ASN A 193 5.90 -7.15 20.81
C ASN A 193 7.33 -7.42 20.32
N ARG A 194 7.54 -7.68 19.03
CA ARG A 194 8.88 -7.88 18.45
C ARG A 194 9.68 -6.58 18.44
N HIS A 195 9.01 -5.43 18.38
CA HIS A 195 9.62 -4.12 18.25
C HIS A 195 9.52 -3.34 19.56
N LYS A 196 10.50 -2.46 19.80
CA LYS A 196 10.43 -1.55 20.93
C LYS A 196 9.43 -0.44 20.62
N VAL A 197 8.29 -0.47 21.31
CA VAL A 197 7.30 0.61 21.26
C VAL A 197 7.87 1.84 21.97
N LEU A 198 8.03 2.94 21.24
CA LEU A 198 8.47 4.23 21.77
C LEU A 198 7.33 4.94 22.51
N ARG A 199 6.12 4.86 21.94
CA ARG A 199 4.89 5.47 22.46
C ARG A 199 3.71 4.60 22.04
N GLN A 200 2.71 4.51 22.91
CA GLN A 200 1.41 3.96 22.59
C GLN A 200 0.33 4.95 23.02
N GLU A 201 -0.65 5.14 22.15
CA GLU A 201 -1.80 6.00 22.40
C GLU A 201 -3.09 5.32 22.03
N ARG A 202 -4.20 5.92 22.45
CA ARG A 202 -5.53 5.52 22.03
C ARG A 202 -6.04 6.54 21.01
N ILE A 203 -6.69 6.07 19.96
CA ILE A 203 -7.40 6.89 18.99
C ILE A 203 -8.51 7.67 19.73
N ASP A 204 -8.42 8.99 19.71
CA ASP A 204 -9.45 9.88 20.24
C ASP A 204 -10.37 10.37 19.11
N ARG A 205 -11.61 9.89 19.11
CA ARG A 205 -12.64 10.31 18.13
C ARG A 205 -13.00 11.78 18.23
N ASN A 206 -12.73 12.41 19.37
CA ASN A 206 -13.00 13.82 19.59
C ASN A 206 -11.81 14.71 19.22
N SER A 207 -10.68 14.14 18.81
CA SER A 207 -9.56 14.90 18.27
C SER A 207 -9.93 15.55 16.92
N ASN A 208 -9.28 16.67 16.61
CA ASN A 208 -9.41 17.29 15.29
C ASN A 208 -8.91 16.36 14.18
N GLY A 209 -7.80 15.65 14.42
CA GLY A 209 -7.21 14.70 13.47
C GLY A 209 -8.20 13.63 13.06
N TYR A 210 -8.83 12.97 14.04
CA TYR A 210 -9.80 11.93 13.75
C TYR A 210 -11.03 12.45 13.00
N ARG A 211 -11.57 13.61 13.38
CA ARG A 211 -12.72 14.21 12.66
C ARG A 211 -12.39 14.48 11.20
N ARG A 212 -11.24 15.10 10.91
CA ARG A 212 -10.80 15.40 9.54
C ARG A 212 -10.53 14.12 8.75
N TYR A 213 -9.82 13.16 9.34
CA TYR A 213 -9.59 11.84 8.74
C TYR A 213 -10.89 11.13 8.36
N ARG A 214 -11.89 11.17 9.26
CA ARG A 214 -13.22 10.63 9.02
C ARG A 214 -13.93 11.33 7.86
N THR A 215 -14.02 12.66 7.88
CA THR A 215 -14.67 13.43 6.82
C THR A 215 -14.02 13.17 5.46
N LEU A 216 -12.68 13.14 5.42
CA LEU A 216 -11.93 12.84 4.21
C LEU A 216 -12.24 11.43 3.68
N ASN A 217 -12.26 10.42 4.54
CA ASN A 217 -12.56 9.04 4.12
C ASN A 217 -14.00 8.84 3.66
N GLU A 218 -14.95 9.51 4.30
CA GLU A 218 -16.36 9.52 3.90
C GLU A 218 -16.49 10.14 2.50
N GLU A 219 -15.85 11.29 2.25
CA GLU A 219 -15.91 11.97 0.96
C GLU A 219 -15.19 11.20 -0.16
N ILE A 220 -14.00 10.66 0.11
CA ILE A 220 -13.32 9.77 -0.83
C ILE A 220 -14.26 8.63 -1.23
N GLY A 221 -15.00 8.06 -0.27
CA GLY A 221 -15.94 6.99 -0.56
C GLY A 221 -17.14 7.42 -1.41
N VAL A 222 -17.64 8.63 -1.21
CA VAL A 222 -18.70 9.22 -2.05
C VAL A 222 -18.21 9.42 -3.48
N ARG A 223 -17.03 10.03 -3.69
CA ARG A 223 -16.52 10.38 -5.03
C ARG A 223 -16.08 9.17 -5.84
N THR A 224 -15.40 8.23 -5.17
CA THR A 224 -14.86 7.04 -5.84
C THR A 224 -15.84 5.86 -5.87
N SER A 225 -17.04 6.02 -5.30
CA SER A 225 -17.99 4.92 -5.08
C SER A 225 -17.36 3.70 -4.40
N SER A 226 -16.29 3.89 -3.62
CA SER A 226 -15.55 2.83 -2.94
C SER A 226 -15.76 2.93 -1.42
N GLN A 227 -15.82 1.79 -0.73
CA GLN A 227 -15.90 1.76 0.73
C GLN A 227 -14.65 1.10 1.29
N SER A 228 -13.96 1.80 2.20
CA SER A 228 -12.86 1.21 2.96
C SER A 228 -13.43 0.42 4.13
N ASN A 229 -13.24 -0.90 4.07
CA ASN A 229 -13.57 -1.78 5.20
C ASN A 229 -12.74 -1.40 6.44
N THR A 230 -11.47 -1.08 6.25
CA THR A 230 -10.53 -0.65 7.30
C THR A 230 -11.07 0.56 8.04
N PHE A 231 -11.39 1.65 7.33
CA PHE A 231 -11.96 2.86 7.92
C PHE A 231 -13.28 2.57 8.66
N ARG A 232 -14.17 1.80 8.03
CA ARG A 232 -15.48 1.45 8.63
C ARG A 232 -15.29 0.71 9.96
N LEU A 233 -14.37 -0.26 10.01
CA LEU A 233 -14.08 -1.02 11.22
C LEU A 233 -13.46 -0.14 12.31
N ILE A 234 -12.53 0.75 11.93
CA ILE A 234 -11.96 1.74 12.85
C ILE A 234 -13.07 2.61 13.46
N ASP A 235 -13.98 3.17 12.64
CA ASP A 235 -15.04 4.05 13.17
C ASP A 235 -16.09 3.32 14.00
N GLU A 236 -16.45 2.10 13.62
CA GLU A 236 -17.36 1.23 14.37
C GLU A 236 -16.79 0.86 15.75
N ILE A 237 -15.52 0.42 15.80
CA ILE A 237 -14.90 -0.08 17.04
C ILE A 237 -14.53 1.06 17.97
N ASN A 238 -14.04 2.18 17.43
CA ASN A 238 -13.80 3.36 18.24
C ASN A 238 -15.11 3.99 18.72
N GLY A 239 -16.23 3.77 18.02
CA GLY A 239 -17.55 4.28 18.39
C GLY A 239 -18.39 3.41 19.31
N SER A 240 -17.87 2.25 19.71
CA SER A 240 -18.59 1.29 20.54
C SER A 240 -17.90 1.03 21.87
N GLU A 241 -18.65 0.51 22.85
CA GLU A 241 -18.09 0.06 24.14
C GLU A 241 -17.59 -1.40 24.09
N ILE A 242 -17.44 -1.99 22.90
CA ILE A 242 -17.07 -3.40 22.73
C ILE A 242 -15.72 -3.66 23.38
N LYS A 243 -15.63 -4.69 24.22
CA LYS A 243 -14.38 -5.14 24.85
C LYS A 243 -14.07 -6.56 24.42
N GLY A 244 -12.80 -6.83 24.11
CA GLY A 244 -12.32 -8.16 23.75
C GLY A 244 -12.46 -8.51 22.26
N PRO A 245 -12.36 -9.81 21.92
CA PRO A 245 -12.36 -10.27 20.54
C PRO A 245 -13.70 -10.02 19.84
N ILE A 246 -13.64 -9.55 18.58
CA ILE A 246 -14.82 -9.29 17.74
C ILE A 246 -14.80 -10.27 16.58
N GLN A 247 -15.86 -11.05 16.42
CA GLN A 247 -16.06 -11.85 15.22
C GLN A 247 -16.64 -10.95 14.13
N GLN A 248 -15.93 -10.83 13.02
CA GLN A 248 -16.39 -10.08 11.84
C GLN A 248 -16.31 -10.96 10.62
N LYS A 249 -17.20 -10.71 9.67
CA LYS A 249 -17.17 -11.38 8.37
C LYS A 249 -16.66 -10.38 7.35
N ILE A 250 -15.42 -10.55 6.90
CA ILE A 250 -14.88 -9.72 5.84
C ILE A 250 -15.33 -10.31 4.50
N MET A 251 -15.78 -9.44 3.60
CA MET A 251 -15.97 -9.77 2.20
C MET A 251 -14.79 -9.28 1.39
N LYS A 252 -14.18 -10.17 0.61
CA LYS A 252 -13.15 -9.85 -0.37
C LYS A 252 -13.68 -10.13 -1.78
N TYR A 253 -13.34 -9.24 -2.70
CA TYR A 253 -13.78 -9.29 -4.08
C TYR A 253 -12.61 -9.76 -4.94
N PHE A 254 -12.84 -10.76 -5.77
CA PHE A 254 -11.85 -11.29 -6.70
C PHE A 254 -12.31 -10.94 -8.12
N GLY A 255 -11.47 -10.20 -8.83
CA GLY A 255 -11.69 -9.90 -10.24
C GLY A 255 -11.44 -11.15 -11.09
N LYS A 256 -12.48 -11.66 -11.73
CA LYS A 256 -12.41 -12.50 -12.94
C LYS A 256 -12.70 -11.57 -14.12
N LEU A 257 -12.00 -11.72 -15.25
CA LEU A 257 -12.00 -10.77 -16.39
C LEU A 257 -13.35 -10.09 -16.69
N ASP A 258 -14.47 -10.82 -16.63
CA ASP A 258 -15.84 -10.33 -16.87
C ASP A 258 -16.76 -10.39 -15.63
N ARG A 259 -16.28 -10.85 -14.47
CA ARG A 259 -17.09 -11.13 -13.27
C ARG A 259 -16.34 -10.82 -11.98
N VAL A 260 -17.02 -10.27 -10.99
CA VAL A 260 -16.45 -10.13 -9.65
C VAL A 260 -17.01 -11.24 -8.78
N GLU A 261 -16.16 -12.18 -8.36
CA GLU A 261 -16.53 -13.19 -7.37
C GLU A 261 -16.34 -12.63 -5.96
N LYS A 262 -17.24 -13.00 -5.04
CA LYS A 262 -17.17 -12.56 -3.64
C LYS A 262 -16.82 -13.75 -2.78
N CYS A 263 -15.71 -13.68 -2.07
CA CYS A 263 -15.44 -14.59 -0.96
C CYS A 263 -15.75 -13.86 0.34
N SER A 264 -16.16 -14.61 1.34
CA SER A 264 -16.32 -14.09 2.68
C SER A 264 -15.82 -15.09 3.68
N PHE A 265 -15.06 -14.63 4.66
CA PHE A 265 -14.51 -15.46 5.72
C PHE A 265 -14.64 -14.74 7.06
N ASP A 266 -14.73 -15.53 8.11
CA ASP A 266 -14.81 -15.04 9.47
C ASP A 266 -13.40 -14.70 9.95
N ILE A 267 -13.26 -13.54 10.57
CA ILE A 267 -12.04 -13.09 11.21
C ILE A 267 -12.32 -12.75 12.67
N THR A 268 -11.30 -12.90 13.49
CA THR A 268 -11.31 -12.44 14.88
C THR A 268 -10.47 -11.17 14.97
N LEU A 269 -11.06 -10.09 15.44
CA LEU A 269 -10.39 -8.80 15.64
C LEU A 269 -10.18 -8.54 17.13
N ASP A 270 -9.20 -7.71 17.48
CA ASP A 270 -9.01 -7.24 18.85
C ASP A 270 -9.35 -5.76 18.99
N ALA A 271 -10.41 -5.47 19.75
CA ALA A 271 -10.89 -4.11 19.91
C ALA A 271 -9.86 -3.16 20.53
N GLU A 272 -8.96 -3.63 21.40
CA GLU A 272 -7.97 -2.76 22.04
C GLU A 272 -6.79 -2.47 21.11
N LEU A 273 -6.37 -3.44 20.29
CA LEU A 273 -5.38 -3.18 19.23
C LEU A 273 -5.90 -2.15 18.23
N MET A 274 -7.15 -2.30 17.77
CA MET A 274 -7.77 -1.41 16.79
C MET A 274 -8.11 0.00 17.30
N ARG A 275 -7.99 0.22 18.61
CA ARG A 275 -8.13 1.54 19.24
C ARG A 275 -6.79 2.19 19.51
N SER A 276 -5.69 1.52 19.20
CA SER A 276 -4.35 1.97 19.57
C SER A 276 -3.60 2.56 18.39
N ILE A 277 -2.68 3.47 18.69
CA ILE A 277 -1.64 3.97 17.80
C ILE A 277 -0.30 3.62 18.44
N TYR A 278 0.60 2.98 17.70
CA TYR A 278 1.93 2.60 18.15
C TYR A 278 3.00 3.35 17.38
N TYR A 279 4.04 3.79 18.07
CA TYR A 279 5.16 4.51 17.48
C TYR A 279 6.43 3.69 17.67
N TYR A 280 7.20 3.59 16.60
CA TYR A 280 8.44 2.82 16.53
C TYR A 280 9.56 3.64 15.91
N ASP A 281 10.79 3.29 16.25
CA ASP A 281 11.94 3.69 15.44
C ASP A 281 11.91 2.88 14.12
N LEU A 282 11.85 3.58 12.99
CA LEU A 282 11.65 2.95 11.69
C LEU A 282 12.82 2.03 11.31
N ARG A 283 14.05 2.44 11.61
CA ARG A 283 15.27 1.67 11.28
C ARG A 283 15.36 0.43 12.14
N GLU A 284 15.03 0.53 13.43
CA GLU A 284 14.96 -0.61 14.34
C GLU A 284 13.91 -1.63 13.86
N VAL A 285 12.76 -1.19 13.35
CA VAL A 285 11.75 -2.07 12.76
C VAL A 285 12.31 -2.81 11.56
N TYR A 286 12.91 -2.08 10.61
CA TYR A 286 13.52 -2.66 9.41
C TYR A 286 14.60 -3.70 9.75
N GLU A 287 15.53 -3.36 10.64
CA GLU A 287 16.60 -4.27 11.08
C GLU A 287 16.06 -5.54 11.74
N ARG A 288 15.02 -5.41 12.58
CA ARG A 288 14.41 -6.55 13.28
C ARG A 288 13.53 -7.42 12.38
N ASN A 289 12.93 -6.85 11.33
CA ASN A 289 12.18 -7.62 10.33
C ASN A 289 13.11 -8.53 9.53
N GLY A 290 14.35 -8.10 9.29
CA GLY A 290 15.36 -8.89 8.60
C GLY A 290 14.97 -9.24 7.17
N LEU A 291 14.09 -8.44 6.56
CA LEU A 291 13.60 -8.58 5.19
C LEU A 291 14.22 -7.48 4.33
N THR A 292 15.03 -7.85 3.34
CA THR A 292 15.54 -6.90 2.34
C THR A 292 14.67 -6.94 1.09
N TYR A 293 13.98 -5.85 0.79
CA TYR A 293 12.97 -5.77 -0.28
C TYR A 293 13.32 -4.77 -1.38
N ARG A 294 14.54 -4.90 -1.93
CA ARG A 294 15.00 -4.13 -3.11
C ARG A 294 14.56 -4.75 -4.42
N PHE A 295 14.18 -3.93 -5.39
CA PHE A 295 13.87 -4.35 -6.76
C PHE A 295 14.11 -3.22 -7.75
N ASP A 296 14.32 -3.58 -9.02
CA ASP A 296 14.64 -2.63 -10.10
C ASP A 296 13.40 -2.03 -10.78
N ASN A 297 12.28 -2.75 -10.76
CA ASN A 297 10.98 -2.33 -11.28
C ASN A 297 9.86 -3.18 -10.68
N VAL A 298 8.60 -2.84 -10.98
CA VAL A 298 7.42 -3.54 -10.43
C VAL A 298 7.36 -5.01 -10.80
N LEU A 299 7.82 -5.37 -12.00
CA LEU A 299 7.86 -6.76 -12.40
C LEU A 299 8.83 -7.57 -11.52
N ASP A 300 10.00 -7.02 -11.24
CA ASP A 300 10.98 -7.59 -10.31
C ASP A 300 10.43 -7.65 -8.88
N SER A 301 9.72 -6.61 -8.44
CA SER A 301 8.98 -6.60 -7.17
C SER A 301 8.02 -7.79 -7.07
N HIS A 302 7.17 -8.00 -8.09
CA HIS A 302 6.24 -9.12 -8.13
C HIS A 302 6.94 -10.48 -8.07
N LYS A 303 8.03 -10.67 -8.82
CA LYS A 303 8.83 -11.91 -8.73
C LYS A 303 9.38 -12.12 -7.32
N LYS A 304 9.95 -11.07 -6.75
CA LYS A 304 10.59 -11.12 -5.44
C LYS A 304 9.60 -11.42 -4.32
N ILE A 305 8.40 -10.84 -4.34
CA ILE A 305 7.42 -11.12 -3.28
C ILE A 305 6.94 -12.56 -3.31
N ARG A 306 6.82 -13.16 -4.51
CA ARG A 306 6.51 -14.58 -4.68
C ARG A 306 7.64 -15.48 -4.15
N GLN A 307 8.89 -15.15 -4.46
CA GLN A 307 10.05 -15.86 -3.92
C GLN A 307 10.18 -15.74 -2.39
N LEU A 308 9.66 -14.67 -1.80
CA LEU A 308 9.60 -14.50 -0.34
C LEU A 308 8.48 -15.32 0.31
N GLY A 309 7.55 -15.87 -0.49
CA GLY A 309 6.49 -16.77 -0.03
C GLY A 309 5.12 -16.12 0.07
N ALA A 310 4.92 -14.91 -0.46
CA ALA A 310 3.57 -14.33 -0.52
C ALA A 310 2.70 -15.13 -1.51
N LEU A 311 1.59 -15.66 -1.00
CA LEU A 311 0.69 -16.54 -1.75
C LEU A 311 -0.46 -15.78 -2.40
N SER A 312 -0.78 -14.58 -1.92
CA SER A 312 -1.71 -13.65 -2.56
C SER A 312 -0.99 -12.38 -2.99
N THR A 313 -1.41 -11.86 -4.15
CA THR A 313 -1.17 -10.47 -4.55
C THR A 313 -2.45 -9.97 -5.21
N GLU A 314 -2.82 -8.71 -5.02
CA GLU A 314 -3.91 -8.06 -5.80
C GLU A 314 -3.63 -8.04 -7.31
N VAL A 315 -2.43 -8.41 -7.72
CA VAL A 315 -1.94 -8.38 -9.11
C VAL A 315 -1.85 -9.71 -9.80
N ASP A 316 -2.50 -10.74 -9.28
CA ASP A 316 -2.72 -11.93 -10.08
C ASP A 316 -3.65 -11.63 -11.26
N LEU A 317 -3.28 -12.13 -12.44
CA LEU A 317 -4.01 -11.92 -13.69
C LEU A 317 -4.00 -10.45 -14.17
N THR A 318 -2.90 -9.73 -13.95
CA THR A 318 -2.76 -8.34 -14.37
C THR A 318 -1.61 -8.14 -15.36
N TYR A 319 -1.59 -6.97 -16.00
CA TYR A 319 -0.49 -6.55 -16.86
C TYR A 319 0.45 -5.66 -16.07
N LEU A 320 1.72 -6.06 -16.01
CA LEU A 320 2.79 -5.28 -15.42
C LEU A 320 3.70 -4.73 -16.53
N PRO A 321 4.24 -3.52 -16.38
CA PRO A 321 5.29 -3.05 -17.28
C PRO A 321 6.55 -3.91 -17.10
N THR A 322 7.19 -4.31 -18.20
CA THR A 322 8.49 -5.03 -18.14
C THR A 322 9.67 -4.08 -17.94
N GLU A 323 9.46 -2.81 -18.25
CA GLU A 323 10.44 -1.73 -18.16
C GLU A 323 9.80 -0.52 -17.46
N THR A 324 10.33 0.69 -17.66
CA THR A 324 9.67 1.92 -17.22
C THR A 324 8.35 2.15 -17.95
N PRO A 325 7.39 2.91 -17.38
CA PRO A 325 6.10 3.20 -18.01
C PRO A 325 6.19 3.79 -19.44
N ASP A 326 7.32 4.40 -19.79
CA ASP A 326 7.59 4.97 -21.11
C ASP A 326 7.75 3.90 -22.21
N ASN A 327 8.00 2.65 -21.83
CA ASN A 327 8.21 1.54 -22.75
C ASN A 327 6.97 0.65 -22.79
N ALA A 328 6.32 0.58 -23.95
CA ALA A 328 5.01 -0.04 -24.16
C ALA A 328 4.93 -1.58 -23.97
N LYS A 329 6.00 -2.21 -23.50
CA LYS A 329 6.10 -3.66 -23.33
C LYS A 329 5.52 -4.12 -22.00
N ARG A 330 4.89 -5.29 -22.02
CA ARG A 330 4.12 -5.80 -20.88
C ARG A 330 4.40 -7.25 -20.60
N ALA A 331 4.38 -7.56 -19.31
CA ALA A 331 4.32 -8.91 -18.79
C ALA A 331 2.91 -9.17 -18.26
N PHE A 332 2.40 -10.40 -18.45
CA PHE A 332 1.16 -10.85 -17.84
C PHE A 332 1.46 -11.78 -16.66
N THR A 333 0.83 -11.57 -15.51
CA THR A 333 1.01 -12.40 -14.32
C THR A 333 -0.07 -13.47 -14.22
N ALA A 334 0.29 -14.75 -14.28
CA ALA A 334 -0.57 -15.91 -14.07
C ALA A 334 -0.12 -16.66 -12.80
N THR A 335 -0.04 -15.93 -11.68
CA THR A 335 0.60 -16.38 -10.44
C THR A 335 -0.39 -16.55 -9.29
N LEU A 336 -1.60 -17.04 -9.62
CA LEU A 336 -2.71 -17.17 -8.69
C LEU A 336 -2.29 -17.83 -7.37
N GLY A 337 -2.98 -17.51 -6.27
CA GLY A 337 -2.71 -18.13 -4.97
C GLY A 337 -3.12 -19.61 -4.88
N GLU A 338 -2.35 -20.39 -4.13
CA GLU A 338 -2.56 -21.84 -3.90
C GLU A 338 -3.86 -22.17 -3.17
N GLN A 339 -4.45 -21.19 -2.48
CA GLN A 339 -5.72 -21.32 -1.79
C GLN A 339 -6.93 -21.50 -2.72
N LEU A 340 -6.78 -21.22 -4.03
CA LEU A 340 -7.86 -21.42 -4.98
C LEU A 340 -8.09 -22.92 -5.26
N PRO A 341 -9.36 -23.37 -5.32
CA PRO A 341 -9.68 -24.73 -5.75
C PRO A 341 -9.01 -25.07 -7.11
N PRO A 342 -8.44 -26.27 -7.29
CA PRO A 342 -7.67 -26.61 -8.50
C PRO A 342 -8.43 -26.44 -9.82
N ASP A 343 -9.73 -26.72 -9.83
CA ASP A 343 -10.62 -26.57 -10.97
C ASP A 343 -10.84 -25.09 -11.33
N VAL A 344 -11.11 -24.26 -10.33
CA VAL A 344 -11.25 -22.80 -10.49
C VAL A 344 -9.95 -22.18 -10.97
N ARG A 345 -8.82 -22.56 -10.35
CA ARG A 345 -7.48 -22.10 -10.75
C ARG A 345 -7.19 -22.43 -12.20
N THR A 346 -7.43 -23.67 -12.61
CA THR A 346 -7.23 -24.13 -13.99
C THR A 346 -8.06 -23.30 -14.97
N GLU A 347 -9.34 -23.10 -14.67
CA GLU A 347 -10.25 -22.30 -15.50
C GLU A 347 -9.76 -20.87 -15.68
N LEU A 348 -9.35 -20.22 -14.58
CA LEU A 348 -8.84 -18.85 -14.58
C LEU A 348 -7.57 -18.71 -15.42
N ILE A 349 -6.59 -19.60 -15.23
CA ILE A 349 -5.34 -19.58 -16.00
C ILE A 349 -5.64 -19.76 -17.48
N VAL A 350 -6.43 -20.78 -17.86
CA VAL A 350 -6.73 -21.05 -19.27
C VAL A 350 -7.44 -19.86 -19.94
N ASN A 351 -8.45 -19.28 -19.29
CA ASN A 351 -9.18 -18.13 -19.82
C ASN A 351 -8.27 -16.91 -20.00
N SER A 352 -7.39 -16.65 -19.01
CA SER A 352 -6.42 -15.57 -19.07
C SER A 352 -5.40 -15.75 -20.19
N LEU A 353 -4.87 -16.97 -20.39
CA LEU A 353 -3.92 -17.23 -21.48
C LEU A 353 -4.57 -17.09 -22.87
N ILE A 354 -5.87 -17.38 -23.00
CA ILE A 354 -6.63 -17.12 -24.23
C ILE A 354 -6.71 -15.61 -24.49
N PHE A 355 -6.96 -14.82 -23.44
CA PHE A 355 -7.03 -13.35 -23.55
C PHE A 355 -5.65 -12.73 -23.87
N VAL A 356 -4.58 -13.22 -23.24
CA VAL A 356 -3.21 -12.78 -23.52
C VAL A 356 -2.84 -13.00 -24.99
N LYS A 357 -3.19 -14.14 -25.58
CA LYS A 357 -2.97 -14.40 -27.01
C LYS A 357 -3.67 -13.42 -27.94
N ALA A 358 -4.79 -12.85 -27.51
CA ALA A 358 -5.56 -11.86 -28.26
C ALA A 358 -5.05 -10.43 -28.04
N THR A 359 -4.16 -10.21 -27.07
CA THR A 359 -3.64 -8.89 -26.70
C THR A 359 -2.30 -8.63 -27.38
N GLU A 360 -2.20 -7.53 -28.14
CA GLU A 360 -0.93 -7.10 -28.72
C GLU A 360 0.03 -6.59 -27.62
N ASN A 361 1.34 -6.77 -27.81
CA ASN A 361 2.43 -6.25 -26.95
C ASN A 361 2.66 -6.97 -25.60
N VAL A 362 2.19 -8.21 -25.44
CA VAL A 362 2.63 -9.08 -24.34
C VAL A 362 3.86 -9.85 -24.78
N GLU A 363 5.03 -9.53 -24.20
CA GLU A 363 6.28 -10.21 -24.54
C GLU A 363 6.62 -11.34 -23.56
N ARG A 364 6.04 -11.30 -22.35
CA ARG A 364 6.37 -12.19 -21.25
C ARG A 364 5.14 -12.60 -20.45
N ILE A 365 5.15 -13.83 -19.93
CA ILE A 365 4.14 -14.34 -18.99
C ILE A 365 4.86 -14.91 -17.79
N LEU A 366 4.41 -14.54 -16.60
CA LEU A 366 4.91 -15.06 -15.33
C LEU A 366 3.92 -16.10 -14.85
N VAL A 367 4.42 -17.27 -14.51
CA VAL A 367 3.58 -18.42 -14.14
C VAL A 367 4.15 -19.04 -12.88
N SER A 368 3.30 -19.41 -11.93
CA SER A 368 3.75 -20.21 -10.80
C SER A 368 4.27 -21.57 -11.28
N GLU A 369 5.37 -22.06 -10.70
CA GLU A 369 5.98 -23.35 -11.08
C GLU A 369 4.96 -24.51 -11.11
N GLN A 370 3.99 -24.53 -10.17
CA GLN A 370 2.94 -25.53 -10.10
C GLN A 370 2.02 -25.61 -11.33
N ASP A 371 1.88 -24.53 -12.11
CA ASP A 371 1.00 -24.47 -13.28
C ASP A 371 1.75 -24.72 -14.59
N ARG A 372 3.03 -25.10 -14.53
CA ARG A 372 3.89 -25.28 -15.72
C ARG A 372 3.23 -26.16 -16.78
N GLU A 373 2.81 -27.37 -16.40
CA GLU A 373 2.21 -28.33 -17.33
C GLU A 373 0.93 -27.79 -17.97
N LEU A 374 0.15 -27.03 -17.20
CA LEU A 374 -1.06 -26.40 -17.69
C LEU A 374 -0.71 -25.35 -18.75
N VAL A 375 0.23 -24.45 -18.48
CA VAL A 375 0.58 -23.38 -19.42
C VAL A 375 1.21 -23.93 -20.70
N GLU A 376 2.12 -24.91 -20.59
CA GLU A 376 2.78 -25.55 -21.74
C GLU A 376 1.78 -26.24 -22.69
N LYS A 377 0.66 -26.72 -22.15
CA LYS A 377 -0.43 -27.30 -22.94
C LYS A 377 -1.17 -26.25 -23.77
N TYR A 378 -1.35 -25.04 -23.24
CA TYR A 378 -2.22 -24.02 -23.84
C TYR A 378 -1.48 -22.93 -24.62
N ILE A 379 -0.22 -22.61 -24.32
CA ILE A 379 0.57 -21.61 -25.07
C ILE A 379 1.52 -22.29 -26.05
N LYS A 380 1.42 -21.91 -27.33
CA LYS A 380 2.31 -22.39 -28.38
C LYS A 380 2.92 -21.18 -29.11
N VAL A 381 4.20 -20.95 -28.81
CA VAL A 381 5.21 -20.16 -29.56
C VAL A 381 5.00 -18.64 -29.58
N GLY A 382 6.06 -17.89 -29.25
CA GLY A 382 6.20 -16.44 -29.50
C GLY A 382 6.21 -15.51 -28.29
N VAL A 383 5.93 -16.03 -27.08
CA VAL A 383 5.93 -15.27 -25.81
C VAL A 383 6.91 -15.93 -24.84
N GLU A 384 7.74 -15.14 -24.16
CA GLU A 384 8.65 -15.64 -23.12
C GLU A 384 7.85 -16.07 -21.89
N ILE A 385 8.18 -17.21 -21.29
CA ILE A 385 7.49 -17.71 -20.10
C ILE A 385 8.51 -17.83 -18.97
N ASP A 386 8.30 -17.05 -17.91
CA ASP A 386 9.05 -17.10 -16.67
C ASP A 386 8.28 -17.92 -15.65
N TYR A 387 8.85 -19.02 -15.20
CA TYR A 387 8.31 -19.80 -14.09
C TYR A 387 8.93 -19.34 -12.78
N ILE A 388 8.09 -18.99 -11.81
CA ILE A 388 8.49 -18.42 -10.52
C ILE A 388 8.02 -19.24 -9.33
#